data_AF-V5H645-F1
#
_entry.id   AF-V5H645-F1
#
_cell.length_a   1.000
_cell.length_b   1.000
_cell.length_c   1.000
_cell.angle_alpha   90.00
_cell.angle_beta   90.00
_cell.angle_gamma   90.00
#
_symmetry.space_group_name_H-M   'P 1'
#
loop_
_entity.id
_entity.type
_entity.pdbx_description
1 polymer ?
#
loop_
_entity_poly.entity_id
_entity_poly.type
_entity_poly.pdbx_seq_one_letter_code
_entity_poly.pdbx_strand_id
1 'polypeptide(L)'
;MFSLFGSVFLLRCITMLITSLSVPGKHLECKARHVGDLSEKLHQAFLIWQGGGMLIQGVRTCGDYMFSGHTTVLTLLNFFITEYTPRSYYFLHTTSWVLNLFGIFFILSAHEHYSIDVFIAFYISTRLFLYYHTLANNRALMQMDSKRTRIWFPLFYFFESGVDGIVPNEYDTPVAWVRWFRRKMANIVIRLKLTKVL
;
A
#
# COMPACT_ATOMS: atom_id res chain seq x y z
N MET A 1 0.26 -0.91 -8.68
CA MET A 1 0.36 -0.82 -7.20
C MET A 1 -0.79 -0.08 -6.51
N PHE A 2 -1.18 1.11 -6.99
CA PHE A 2 -2.31 1.86 -6.39
C PHE A 2 -3.59 1.01 -6.29
N SER A 3 -3.89 0.25 -7.34
CA SER A 3 -5.02 -0.68 -7.38
C SER A 3 -4.95 -1.77 -6.30
N LEU A 4 -3.75 -2.31 -6.02
CA LEU A 4 -3.54 -3.32 -4.97
C LEU A 4 -3.81 -2.72 -3.58
N PHE A 5 -3.14 -1.61 -3.24
CA PHE A 5 -3.38 -0.92 -1.97
C PHE A 5 -4.85 -0.52 -1.81
N GLY A 6 -5.45 0.09 -2.83
CA GLY A 6 -6.85 0.48 -2.81
C GLY A 6 -7.80 -0.70 -2.56
N SER A 7 -7.57 -1.84 -3.22
CA SER A 7 -8.40 -3.04 -3.03
C SER A 7 -8.29 -3.62 -1.62
N VAL A 8 -7.08 -3.65 -1.06
CA VAL A 8 -6.81 -4.19 0.27
C VAL A 8 -7.43 -3.29 1.36
N PHE A 9 -7.32 -1.97 1.22
CA PHE A 9 -7.93 -1.01 2.14
C PHE A 9 -9.45 -0.94 2.01
N LEU A 10 -10.01 -1.12 0.81
CA LEU A 10 -11.45 -1.21 0.62
C LEU A 10 -12.01 -2.46 1.30
N LEU A 11 -11.30 -3.60 1.19
CA LEU A 11 -11.66 -4.81 1.92
C LEU A 11 -11.65 -4.57 3.44
N ARG A 12 -10.65 -3.83 3.96
CA ARG A 12 -10.60 -3.42 5.38
C ARG A 12 -11.84 -2.63 5.79
N CYS A 13 -12.27 -1.66 4.98
CA CYS A 13 -13.47 -0.89 5.27
C CYS A 13 -14.71 -1.80 5.37
N ILE A 14 -14.85 -2.75 4.44
CA ILE A 14 -15.96 -3.72 4.45
C ILE A 14 -15.87 -4.64 5.68
N THR A 15 -14.71 -5.17 6.02
CA THR A 15 -14.55 -6.04 7.19
C THR A 15 -14.84 -5.29 8.48
N MET A 16 -14.44 -4.02 8.60
CA MET A 16 -14.78 -3.17 9.74
C MET A 16 -16.29 -2.94 9.89
N LEU A 17 -17.03 -2.84 8.78
CA LEU A 17 -18.49 -2.69 8.82
C LEU A 17 -19.19 -3.98 9.25
N ILE A 18 -18.67 -5.14 8.82
CA ILE A 18 -19.30 -6.45 9.06
C ILE A 18 -18.89 -7.03 10.42
N THR A 19 -17.66 -6.74 10.88
CA THR A 19 -17.11 -7.29 12.12
C THR A 19 -16.98 -6.19 13.17
N SER A 20 -17.76 -6.32 14.23
CA SER A 20 -17.57 -5.57 15.47
C SER A 20 -17.11 -6.56 16.53
N LEU A 21 -15.84 -6.51 16.91
CA LEU A 21 -15.30 -7.35 17.97
C LEU A 21 -15.28 -6.60 19.30
N SER A 22 -15.43 -7.35 20.38
CA SER A 22 -15.27 -6.82 21.73
C SER A 22 -13.82 -6.39 21.97
N VAL A 23 -13.67 -5.24 22.64
CA VAL A 23 -12.38 -4.60 23.00
C VAL A 23 -11.38 -5.62 23.56
N PRO A 24 -10.10 -5.61 23.14
CA PRO A 24 -9.12 -6.64 23.48
C PRO A 24 -8.58 -6.54 24.91
N GLY A 25 -9.13 -5.68 25.79
CA GLY A 25 -8.73 -5.68 27.20
C GLY A 25 -9.45 -4.71 28.12
N LYS A 26 -9.25 -4.93 29.43
CA LYS A 26 -9.85 -4.15 30.54
C LYS A 26 -9.20 -2.77 30.77
N HIS A 27 -8.17 -2.42 30.00
CA HIS A 27 -7.37 -1.20 30.17
C HIS A 27 -7.92 0.01 29.39
N LEU A 28 -8.92 -0.17 28.53
CA LEU A 28 -9.68 0.93 27.94
C LEU A 28 -11.01 1.11 28.66
N GLU A 29 -11.17 2.22 29.38
CA GLU A 29 -12.47 2.66 29.88
C GLU A 29 -13.33 3.18 28.73
N CYS A 30 -14.12 2.29 28.15
CA CYS A 30 -15.05 2.63 27.09
C CYS A 30 -16.36 3.17 27.65
N LYS A 31 -16.66 4.44 27.36
CA LYS A 31 -17.96 5.07 27.63
C LYS A 31 -18.79 5.11 26.36
N ALA A 32 -20.08 4.81 26.47
CA ALA A 32 -21.01 4.94 25.36
C ALA A 32 -20.97 6.37 24.82
N ARG A 33 -20.89 6.50 23.50
CA ARG A 33 -20.81 7.80 22.84
C ARG A 33 -22.14 8.54 23.01
N HIS A 34 -22.07 9.81 23.43
CA HIS A 34 -23.25 10.65 23.54
C HIS A 34 -23.88 10.83 22.16
N VAL A 35 -25.20 10.63 22.06
CA VAL A 35 -25.94 10.83 20.81
C VAL A 35 -26.14 12.34 20.63
N GLY A 36 -25.13 13.00 20.04
CA GLY A 36 -25.16 14.41 19.69
C GLY A 36 -25.81 14.69 18.34
N ASP A 37 -26.03 15.97 18.05
CA ASP A 37 -26.57 16.47 16.79
C ASP A 37 -25.64 16.17 15.59
N LEU A 38 -26.17 16.31 14.36
CA LEU A 38 -25.41 16.04 13.13
C LEU A 38 -24.13 16.87 13.01
N SER A 39 -24.14 18.12 13.48
CA SER A 39 -22.98 19.02 13.50
C SER A 39 -21.86 18.50 14.40
N GLU A 40 -22.20 18.00 15.59
CA GLU A 40 -21.24 17.41 16.53
C GLU A 40 -20.68 16.10 15.99
N LYS A 41 -21.49 15.29 15.32
CA LYS A 41 -21.02 14.08 14.62
C LYS A 41 -20.00 14.41 13.53
N LEU A 42 -20.27 15.43 12.72
CA LEU A 42 -19.35 15.87 11.66
C LEU A 42 -18.06 16.46 12.22
N HIS A 43 -18.14 17.30 13.25
CA HIS A 43 -16.96 17.85 13.92
C HIS A 43 -16.07 16.75 14.50
N GLN A 44 -16.66 15.76 15.15
CA GLN A 44 -15.92 14.62 15.68
C GLN A 44 -15.36 13.71 14.57
N ALA A 45 -16.08 13.50 13.47
CA ALA A 45 -15.56 12.78 12.31
C ALA A 45 -14.35 13.50 11.70
N PHE A 46 -14.40 14.84 11.61
CA PHE A 46 -13.28 15.66 11.15
C PHE A 46 -12.05 15.56 12.07
N LEU A 47 -12.26 15.58 13.40
CA LEU A 47 -11.17 15.38 14.37
C LEU A 47 -10.52 13.99 14.23
N ILE A 48 -11.34 12.94 14.08
CA ILE A 48 -10.85 11.57 13.86
C ILE A 48 -10.05 11.50 12.55
N TRP A 49 -10.53 12.16 11.50
CA TRP A 49 -9.87 12.20 10.19
C TRP A 49 -8.53 12.95 10.25
N GLN A 50 -8.47 14.10 10.92
CA GLN A 50 -7.21 14.84 11.13
C GLN A 50 -6.20 14.04 11.96
N GLY A 51 -6.68 13.28 12.95
CA GLY A 51 -5.86 12.39 13.77
C GLY A 51 -5.56 11.03 13.14
N GLY A 52 -5.84 10.85 11.84
CA GLY A 52 -5.52 9.63 11.09
C GLY A 52 -6.09 8.33 11.69
N GLY A 53 -7.07 8.42 12.60
CA GLY A 53 -7.58 7.30 13.38
C GLY A 53 -6.56 6.65 14.34
N MET A 54 -5.45 7.31 14.68
CA MET A 54 -4.43 6.77 15.58
C MET A 54 -4.66 7.15 17.03
N LEU A 55 -4.50 6.18 17.95
CA LEU A 55 -4.63 6.39 19.40
C LEU A 55 -3.65 7.45 19.92
N ILE A 56 -2.43 7.50 19.35
CA ILE A 56 -1.36 8.43 19.70
C ILE A 56 -1.75 9.90 19.46
N GLN A 57 -2.64 10.17 18.50
CA GLN A 57 -3.13 11.53 18.22
C GLN A 57 -4.34 11.91 19.08
N GLY A 58 -4.63 11.15 20.14
CA GLY A 58 -5.70 11.44 21.10
C GLY A 58 -7.08 10.93 20.67
N VAL A 59 -7.18 10.20 19.56
CA VAL A 59 -8.43 9.61 19.08
C VAL A 59 -8.69 8.31 19.82
N ARG A 60 -9.57 8.34 20.83
CA ARG A 60 -10.03 7.15 21.55
C ARG A 60 -11.32 6.61 20.93
N THR A 61 -11.20 5.67 20.00
CA THR A 61 -12.33 4.88 19.51
C THR A 61 -12.45 3.60 20.31
N CYS A 62 -13.65 3.31 20.79
CA CYS A 62 -13.96 2.07 21.50
C CYS A 62 -14.53 1.04 20.55
N GLY A 63 -13.79 -0.05 20.36
CA GLY A 63 -14.15 -1.17 19.49
C GLY A 63 -12.88 -1.79 18.90
N ASP A 64 -12.87 -3.12 18.76
CA ASP A 64 -11.83 -3.77 17.98
C ASP A 64 -12.32 -4.02 16.56
N TYR A 65 -11.41 -3.82 15.62
CA TYR A 65 -11.69 -3.90 14.20
C TYR A 65 -10.83 -4.99 13.60
N MET A 66 -11.47 -6.04 13.10
CA MET A 66 -10.76 -7.10 12.39
C MET A 66 -10.02 -6.48 11.19
N PHE A 67 -8.79 -6.95 10.96
CA PHE A 67 -7.87 -6.52 9.89
C PHE A 67 -6.97 -5.30 10.25
N SER A 68 -5.74 -5.59 10.69
CA SER A 68 -4.73 -4.59 11.06
C SER A 68 -4.10 -3.89 9.84
N GLY A 69 -4.39 -2.60 9.64
CA GLY A 69 -3.82 -1.84 8.52
C GLY A 69 -2.34 -1.53 8.67
N HIS A 70 -1.82 -1.40 9.88
CA HIS A 70 -0.37 -1.20 10.10
C HIS A 70 0.42 -2.41 9.59
N THR A 71 -0.03 -3.62 9.92
CA THR A 71 0.54 -4.87 9.42
C THR A 71 0.45 -4.96 7.89
N THR A 72 -0.71 -4.63 7.33
CA THR A 72 -0.92 -4.60 5.87
C THR A 72 0.03 -3.63 5.16
N VAL A 73 0.18 -2.41 5.68
CA VAL A 73 1.08 -1.41 5.05
C VAL A 73 2.53 -1.85 5.15
N LEU A 74 2.99 -2.32 6.31
CA LEU A 74 4.36 -2.81 6.50
C LEU A 74 4.68 -3.97 5.55
N THR A 75 3.78 -4.94 5.44
CA THR A 75 3.96 -6.12 4.59
C THR A 75 3.93 -5.78 3.10
N LEU A 76 2.97 -4.97 2.65
CA LEU A 76 2.89 -4.52 1.26
C LEU A 76 4.09 -3.63 0.89
N LEU A 77 4.56 -2.77 1.80
CA LEU A 77 5.76 -1.96 1.58
C LEU A 77 7.01 -2.84 1.48
N ASN A 78 7.15 -3.85 2.33
CA ASN A 78 8.26 -4.79 2.25
C ASN A 78 8.28 -5.51 0.89
N PHE A 79 7.14 -6.05 0.46
CA PHE A 79 7.04 -6.72 -0.85
C PHE A 79 7.27 -5.77 -2.01
N PHE A 80 6.78 -4.53 -1.92
CA PHE A 80 7.04 -3.50 -2.91
C PHE A 80 8.54 -3.22 -3.07
N ILE A 81 9.26 -3.03 -1.95
CA ILE A 81 10.70 -2.80 -1.98
C ILE A 81 11.41 -3.98 -2.65
N THR A 82 11.07 -5.21 -2.29
CA THR A 82 11.75 -6.40 -2.82
C THR A 82 11.46 -6.68 -4.29
N GLU A 83 10.27 -6.33 -4.78
CA GLU A 83 9.86 -6.60 -6.17
C GLU A 83 10.42 -5.55 -7.13
N TYR A 84 10.28 -4.26 -6.78
CA TYR A 84 10.62 -3.18 -7.70
C TYR A 84 12.09 -2.72 -7.62
N THR A 85 12.82 -3.05 -6.55
CA THR A 85 14.24 -2.69 -6.40
C THR A 85 15.13 -3.69 -7.12
N PRO A 86 16.22 -3.26 -7.80
CA PRO A 86 17.12 -4.20 -8.43
C PRO A 86 17.87 -5.04 -7.39
N ARG A 87 18.16 -6.29 -7.76
CA ARG A 87 18.75 -7.31 -6.87
C ARG A 87 20.13 -6.96 -6.31
N SER A 88 20.80 -5.94 -6.83
CA SER A 88 22.08 -5.46 -6.33
C SER A 88 22.00 -4.80 -4.94
N TYR A 89 20.83 -4.29 -4.54
CA TYR A 89 20.65 -3.61 -3.25
C TYR A 89 20.28 -4.59 -2.12
N TYR A 90 21.12 -5.59 -1.87
CA TYR A 90 20.90 -6.59 -0.82
C TYR A 90 20.66 -5.98 0.56
N PHE A 91 21.41 -4.93 0.92
CA PHE A 91 21.25 -4.25 2.21
C PHE A 91 19.83 -3.67 2.42
N LEU A 92 19.25 -3.10 1.36
CA LEU A 92 17.90 -2.54 1.43
C LEU A 92 16.87 -3.65 1.66
N HIS A 93 16.99 -4.77 0.94
CA HIS A 93 16.09 -5.91 1.06
C HIS A 93 16.20 -6.55 2.45
N THR A 94 17.41 -6.76 2.95
CA THR A 94 17.62 -7.29 4.31
C THR A 94 16.99 -6.36 5.34
N THR A 95 17.23 -5.05 5.23
CA THR A 95 16.67 -4.07 6.16
C THR A 95 15.15 -4.02 6.10
N SER A 96 14.53 -4.10 4.92
CA SER A 96 13.08 -4.10 4.78
C SER A 96 12.44 -5.34 5.43
N TRP A 97 13.03 -6.51 5.25
CA TRP A 97 12.57 -7.75 5.89
C TRP A 97 12.71 -7.71 7.41
N VAL A 98 13.83 -7.19 7.90
CA VAL A 98 14.07 -6.99 9.34
C VAL A 98 13.04 -6.03 9.92
N LEU A 99 12.81 -4.88 9.29
CA LEU A 99 11.80 -3.91 9.73
C LEU A 99 10.38 -4.49 9.68
N ASN A 100 10.06 -5.31 8.68
CA ASN A 100 8.76 -5.98 8.61
C ASN A 100 8.56 -6.95 9.78
N LEU A 101 9.57 -7.76 10.09
CA LEU A 101 9.52 -8.71 11.21
C LEU A 101 9.41 -7.99 12.57
N PHE A 102 10.27 -7.01 12.82
CA PHE A 102 10.23 -6.23 14.06
C PHE A 102 8.94 -5.40 14.18
N GLY A 103 8.45 -4.83 13.08
CA GLY A 103 7.19 -4.10 13.06
C GLY A 103 6.01 -4.98 13.47
N ILE A 104 5.90 -6.18 12.90
CA ILE A 104 4.88 -7.16 13.29
C ILE A 104 5.03 -7.56 14.77
N PHE A 105 6.26 -7.78 15.23
CA PHE A 105 6.53 -8.12 16.63
C PHE A 105 6.08 -7.02 17.59
N PHE A 106 6.39 -5.76 17.31
CA PHE A 106 5.96 -4.63 18.14
C PHE A 106 4.44 -4.41 18.11
N ILE A 107 3.80 -4.63 16.97
CA ILE A 107 2.33 -4.57 16.86
C ILE A 107 1.68 -5.63 17.75
N LEU A 108 2.20 -6.85 17.76
CA LEU A 108 1.72 -7.92 18.65
C LEU A 108 2.01 -7.61 20.12
N SER A 109 3.20 -7.07 20.41
CA SER A 109 3.63 -6.72 21.76
C SER A 109 2.85 -5.55 22.37
N ALA A 110 2.29 -4.67 21.54
CA ALA A 110 1.44 -3.58 21.99
C ALA A 110 0.11 -4.08 22.60
N HIS A 111 -0.26 -5.35 22.36
CA HIS A 111 -1.51 -5.97 22.84
C HIS A 111 -2.80 -5.20 22.46
N GLU A 112 -2.72 -4.23 21.54
CA GLU A 112 -3.86 -3.44 21.08
C GLU A 112 -4.70 -4.15 20.01
N HIS A 113 -4.20 -5.27 19.47
CA HIS A 113 -4.87 -6.07 18.44
C HIS A 113 -4.86 -7.55 18.79
N TYR A 114 -5.92 -8.27 18.43
CA TYR A 114 -5.87 -9.73 18.49
C TYR A 114 -4.79 -10.24 17.52
N SER A 115 -4.04 -11.27 17.93
CA SER A 115 -3.04 -11.91 17.08
C SER A 115 -3.63 -12.45 15.78
N ILE A 116 -4.93 -12.80 15.77
CA ILE A 116 -5.66 -13.21 14.58
C ILE A 116 -5.76 -12.09 13.53
N ASP A 117 -5.87 -10.82 13.95
CA ASP A 117 -5.99 -9.69 13.03
C ASP A 117 -4.68 -9.44 12.28
N VAL A 118 -3.56 -9.63 12.97
CA VAL A 118 -2.21 -9.57 12.39
C VAL A 118 -2.00 -10.74 11.43
N PHE A 119 -2.41 -11.95 11.80
CA PHE A 119 -2.30 -13.13 10.94
C PHE A 119 -3.14 -13.00 9.66
N ILE A 120 -4.40 -12.58 9.78
CA ILE A 120 -5.30 -12.37 8.63
C ILE A 120 -4.77 -11.25 7.73
N ALA A 121 -4.30 -10.14 8.32
CA ALA A 121 -3.72 -9.03 7.56
C ALA A 121 -2.48 -9.47 6.77
N PHE A 122 -1.56 -10.22 7.39
CA PHE A 122 -0.39 -10.77 6.72
C PHE A 122 -0.78 -11.73 5.59
N TYR A 123 -1.72 -12.64 5.86
CA TYR A 123 -2.18 -13.64 4.90
C TYR A 123 -2.83 -13.00 3.66
N ILE A 124 -3.80 -12.11 3.86
CA ILE A 124 -4.51 -11.44 2.76
C ILE A 124 -3.55 -10.56 1.96
N SER A 125 -2.68 -9.80 2.62
CA SER A 125 -1.71 -8.92 1.94
C SER A 125 -0.77 -9.73 1.04
N THR A 126 -0.23 -10.84 1.56
CA THR A 126 0.66 -11.72 0.79
C THR A 126 -0.04 -12.37 -0.40
N ARG A 127 -1.28 -12.87 -0.20
CA ARG A 127 -2.05 -13.54 -1.26
C ARG A 127 -2.49 -12.56 -2.35
N LEU A 128 -3.02 -11.40 -1.98
CA LEU A 128 -3.42 -10.37 -2.94
C LEU A 128 -2.21 -9.84 -3.73
N PHE A 129 -1.06 -9.67 -3.08
CA PHE A 129 0.18 -9.29 -3.76
C PHE A 129 0.60 -10.32 -4.81
N LEU A 130 0.58 -11.61 -4.46
CA LEU A 130 0.92 -12.70 -5.38
C LEU A 130 -0.06 -12.77 -6.55
N TYR A 131 -1.37 -12.73 -6.29
CA TYR A 131 -2.39 -12.78 -7.34
C TYR A 131 -2.32 -11.57 -8.27
N TYR A 132 -2.09 -10.38 -7.72
CA TYR A 132 -1.90 -9.17 -8.51
C TYR A 132 -0.74 -9.32 -9.50
N HIS A 133 0.46 -9.74 -9.04
CA HIS A 133 1.62 -9.88 -9.92
C HIS A 133 1.48 -11.07 -10.88
N THR A 134 0.83 -12.15 -10.45
CA THR A 134 0.56 -13.29 -11.34
C THR A 134 -0.30 -12.86 -12.51
N LEU A 135 -1.34 -12.06 -12.25
CA LEU A 135 -2.27 -11.59 -13.27
C LEU A 135 -1.66 -10.49 -14.14
N ALA A 136 -0.91 -9.55 -13.55
CA ALA A 136 -0.23 -8.47 -14.28
C ALA A 136 0.90 -9.00 -15.18
N ASN A 137 1.64 -10.02 -14.73
CA ASN A 137 2.79 -10.54 -15.48
C ASN A 137 2.37 -11.56 -16.56
N ASN A 138 1.22 -12.23 -16.41
CA ASN A 138 0.76 -13.27 -17.34
C ASN A 138 -0.45 -12.82 -18.17
N ARG A 139 -0.16 -12.23 -19.34
CA ARG A 139 -1.18 -11.73 -20.28
C ARG A 139 -2.20 -12.79 -20.70
N ALA A 140 -1.78 -14.04 -20.90
CA ALA A 140 -2.67 -15.13 -21.31
C ALA A 140 -3.79 -15.36 -20.28
N LEU A 141 -3.47 -15.30 -18.99
CA LEU A 141 -4.47 -15.43 -17.92
C LEU A 141 -5.44 -14.25 -17.91
N MET A 142 -4.93 -13.02 -18.06
CA MET A 142 -5.75 -11.82 -18.09
C MET A 142 -6.71 -11.76 -19.29
N GLN A 143 -6.26 -12.18 -20.47
CA GLN A 143 -7.09 -12.18 -21.68
C GLN A 143 -8.15 -13.29 -21.66
N MET A 144 -7.79 -14.51 -21.26
CA MET A 144 -8.74 -15.61 -21.16
C MET A 144 -9.83 -15.35 -20.12
N ASP A 145 -9.48 -14.69 -19.01
CA ASP A 145 -10.38 -14.49 -17.87
C ASP A 145 -10.87 -13.04 -17.71
N SER A 146 -10.86 -12.26 -18.80
CA SER A 146 -11.16 -10.83 -18.80
C SER A 146 -12.54 -10.49 -18.18
N LYS A 147 -13.57 -11.31 -18.44
CA LYS A 147 -14.90 -11.12 -17.84
C LYS A 147 -14.90 -11.36 -16.31
N ARG A 148 -14.24 -12.41 -15.82
CA ARG A 148 -14.20 -12.72 -14.38
C ARG A 148 -13.32 -11.72 -13.64
N THR A 149 -12.17 -11.36 -14.23
CA THR A 149 -11.27 -10.33 -13.68
C THR A 149 -11.99 -8.99 -13.51
N ARG A 150 -12.81 -8.58 -14.48
CA ARG A 150 -13.60 -7.35 -14.39
C ARG A 150 -14.64 -7.35 -13.25
N ILE A 151 -15.23 -8.51 -12.94
CA ILE A 151 -16.25 -8.64 -11.89
C ILE A 151 -15.59 -8.72 -10.51
N TRP A 152 -14.57 -9.56 -10.35
CA TRP A 152 -13.94 -9.84 -9.06
C TRP A 152 -12.88 -8.80 -8.67
N PHE A 153 -12.21 -8.19 -9.66
CA PHE A 153 -11.16 -7.20 -9.45
C PHE A 153 -11.37 -5.96 -10.34
N PRO A 154 -12.43 -5.17 -10.11
CA PRO A 154 -12.78 -4.03 -10.96
C PRO A 154 -11.70 -2.95 -10.95
N LEU A 155 -11.09 -2.68 -9.78
CA LEU A 155 -9.98 -1.73 -9.65
C LEU A 155 -8.73 -2.21 -10.41
N PHE A 156 -8.46 -3.52 -10.42
CA PHE A 156 -7.33 -4.08 -11.16
C PHE A 156 -7.54 -3.88 -12.65
N TYR A 157 -8.71 -4.29 -13.16
CA TYR A 157 -9.05 -4.16 -14.56
C TYR A 157 -8.95 -2.71 -15.05
N PHE A 158 -9.45 -1.74 -14.28
CA PHE A 158 -9.43 -0.33 -14.68
C PHE A 158 -8.01 0.27 -14.73
N PHE A 159 -7.17 0.01 -13.71
CA PHE A 159 -5.84 0.61 -13.65
C PHE A 159 -4.79 -0.11 -14.49
N GLU A 160 -4.94 -1.43 -14.71
CA GLU A 160 -3.93 -2.25 -15.40
C GLU A 160 -4.35 -2.67 -16.83
N SER A 161 -5.49 -2.19 -17.36
CA SER A 161 -5.96 -2.58 -18.72
C SER A 161 -5.02 -2.22 -19.86
N GLY A 162 -4.09 -1.28 -19.64
CA GLY A 162 -3.17 -0.76 -20.66
C GLY A 162 -1.69 -1.00 -20.36
N VAL A 163 -1.36 -1.75 -19.31
CA VAL A 163 0.03 -2.06 -18.92
C VAL A 163 0.38 -3.44 -19.47
N ASP A 164 1.51 -3.53 -20.17
CA ASP A 164 1.91 -4.78 -20.85
C ASP A 164 3.21 -5.32 -20.21
N GLY A 165 3.06 -6.40 -19.44
CA GLY A 165 4.18 -7.17 -18.90
C GLY A 165 4.81 -6.64 -17.60
N ILE A 166 5.97 -7.23 -17.27
CA ILE A 166 6.72 -6.94 -16.03
C ILE A 166 7.34 -5.54 -16.14
N VAL A 167 7.13 -4.73 -15.11
CA VAL A 167 7.78 -3.41 -15.00
C VAL A 167 9.28 -3.61 -14.81
N PRO A 168 10.14 -3.04 -15.67
CA PRO A 168 11.58 -3.14 -15.49
C PRO A 168 12.02 -2.37 -14.23
N ASN A 169 12.96 -2.94 -13.48
CA ASN A 169 13.54 -2.30 -12.27
C ASN A 169 14.59 -1.24 -12.65
N GLU A 170 14.28 -0.40 -13.64
CA GLU A 170 15.11 0.70 -14.11
C GLU A 170 14.57 2.01 -13.54
N TYR A 171 15.37 2.65 -12.68
CA TYR A 171 15.01 3.93 -12.09
C TYR A 171 15.65 5.08 -12.85
N ASP A 172 14.83 6.03 -13.29
CA ASP A 172 15.31 7.34 -13.72
C ASP A 172 15.84 8.12 -12.51
N THR A 173 17.11 7.86 -12.19
CA THR A 173 17.79 8.63 -11.14
C THR A 173 17.95 10.09 -11.59
N PRO A 174 17.88 11.07 -10.67
CA PRO A 174 18.15 12.48 -11.00
C PRO A 174 19.50 12.66 -11.73
N VAL A 175 20.48 11.82 -11.40
CA VAL A 175 21.81 11.78 -12.04
C VAL A 175 21.75 11.24 -13.47
N ALA A 176 20.89 10.27 -13.77
CA ALA A 176 20.64 9.82 -15.14
C ALA A 176 20.01 10.94 -15.97
N TRP A 177 19.07 11.68 -15.40
CA TRP A 177 18.44 12.84 -16.04
C TRP A 177 19.46 13.94 -16.38
N VAL A 178 20.28 14.35 -15.40
CA VAL A 178 21.35 15.33 -15.61
C VAL A 178 22.34 14.87 -16.70
N ARG A 179 22.75 13.59 -16.69
CA ARG A 179 23.61 13.02 -17.75
C ARG A 179 22.96 13.02 -19.12
N TRP A 180 21.66 12.72 -19.20
CA TRP A 180 20.89 12.75 -20.44
C TRP A 180 20.79 14.18 -21.00
N PHE A 181 20.46 15.17 -20.17
CA PHE A 181 20.43 16.58 -20.57
C PHE A 181 21.79 17.06 -21.08
N ARG A 182 22.87 16.71 -20.38
CA ARG A 182 24.24 17.08 -20.77
C ARG A 182 24.63 16.48 -22.12
N ARG A 183 24.27 15.21 -22.38
CA ARG A 183 24.48 14.55 -23.68
C ARG A 183 23.66 15.18 -24.79
N LYS A 184 22.39 15.52 -24.52
CA LYS A 184 21.50 16.16 -25.50
C LYS A 184 22.00 17.55 -25.88
N MET A 185 22.45 18.35 -24.91
CA MET A 185 23.07 19.66 -25.14
C MET A 185 24.38 19.54 -25.94
N ALA A 186 25.24 18.57 -25.62
CA ALA A 186 26.46 18.33 -26.38
C ALA A 186 26.17 17.98 -27.86
N ASN A 187 25.18 17.10 -28.11
CA ASN A 187 24.77 16.72 -29.46
C ASN A 187 24.15 17.89 -30.26
N ILE A 188 23.40 18.78 -29.59
CA ILE A 188 22.87 20.00 -30.21
C ILE A 188 23.99 20.97 -30.59
N VAL A 189 24.99 21.16 -29.70
CA VAL A 189 26.15 22.02 -29.97
C VAL A 189 27.00 21.46 -31.13
N ILE A 190 27.19 20.15 -31.19
CA ILE A 190 27.90 19.49 -32.29
C ILE A 190 27.13 19.68 -33.61
N ARG A 191 25.81 19.47 -33.62
CA ARG A 191 24.97 19.69 -34.81
C ARG A 191 25.00 21.14 -35.28
N LEU A 192 24.94 22.12 -34.37
CA LEU A 192 25.04 23.56 -34.67
C LEU A 192 26.42 23.95 -35.22
N LYS A 193 27.50 23.32 -34.73
CA LYS A 193 28.85 23.52 -35.31
C LYS A 193 28.94 22.94 -36.72
N LEU A 194 28.35 21.78 -36.98
CA LEU A 194 28.31 21.17 -38.31
C LEU A 194 27.45 21.97 -39.32
N THR A 195 26.39 22.66 -38.87
CA THR A 195 25.57 23.52 -39.76
C THR A 195 26.22 24.87 -40.09
N LYS A 196 27.26 25.27 -39.36
CA LYS A 196 28.02 26.52 -39.62
C LYS A 196 29.27 26.31 -40.49
N VAL A 197 29.64 25.06 -40.76
CA VAL A 197 30.84 24.69 -41.55
C VAL A 197 30.48 24.29 -42.98
N LEU A 198 29.19 24.06 -43.27
CA LEU A 198 28.61 23.99 -44.61
C LEU A 198 28.14 25.38 -45.05
#